data_AF-A0A6H1A266-F1
#
_entry.id   AF-A0A6H1A266-F1
#
_cell.length_a   1.000
_cell.length_b   1.000
_cell.length_c   1.000
_cell.angle_alpha   90.00
_cell.angle_beta   90.00
_cell.angle_gamma   90.00
#
_symmetry.space_group_name_H-M   'P 1'
#
loop_
_entity.id
_entity.type
_entity.pdbx_description
1 polymer ?
#
loop_
_entity_poly.entity_id
_entity_poly.type
_entity_poly.pdbx_seq_one_letter_code
_entity_poly.pdbx_strand_id
1 'polypeptide(L)'
;MDRAGDVVTKVEDLLARRAAAVQDGNRTAFLADVARRDKAFVRWQEQYFQNLRELPLATFRYDVPDGGVEARGRGRVEARVYVSLQLDGFDKVPVESEARYAFRQSGNGQLRLVSVRDPAFEEKHDIDPAPWDLGPIEVESSEHVLGIFDPQSIDAAYQIIPAVEDGIADVSHEVPMKWSGTVVVYALTDLTVLSELDNLPGGDPNHLDGVAFPVRAGPGSGAVASTRFLLHPRMIYRNDATRDRLIRHELTHVALGSRDDTVPTWFSEGLAEYVSVQPIPAHERMISRDAVEAARAGLDGLPADATFNGSASAANYGISWYACEYVASTFGETALWRLFDALRKGEGTGSDDQDDVLVATLGIDSAQLARGAGEKMLGTFG
;
A
#
# COMPACT_ATOMS: atom_id res chain seq x y z
N MET A 1 12.12 10.78 -43.88
CA MET A 1 12.46 9.84 -42.79
C MET A 1 12.94 10.54 -41.51
N ASP A 2 13.17 11.86 -41.51
CA ASP A 2 13.82 12.59 -40.40
C ASP A 2 12.87 13.25 -39.37
N ARG A 3 11.56 13.38 -39.67
CA ARG A 3 10.60 14.09 -38.80
C ARG A 3 10.15 13.30 -37.57
N ALA A 4 10.15 11.97 -37.64
CA ALA A 4 9.69 11.13 -36.54
C ALA A 4 10.74 11.09 -35.42
N GLY A 5 12.02 10.89 -35.77
CA GLY A 5 13.15 10.97 -34.83
C GLY A 5 13.25 12.34 -34.16
N ASP A 6 13.08 13.43 -34.92
CA ASP A 6 13.07 14.80 -34.38
C ASP A 6 11.93 15.03 -33.36
N VAL A 7 10.76 14.41 -33.53
CA VAL A 7 9.65 14.53 -32.56
C VAL A 7 9.94 13.72 -31.29
N VAL A 8 10.52 12.53 -31.41
CA VAL A 8 10.91 11.71 -30.24
C VAL A 8 11.89 12.47 -29.36
N THR A 9 13.00 12.96 -29.94
CA THR A 9 14.01 13.73 -29.19
C THR A 9 13.40 14.97 -28.53
N LYS A 10 12.45 15.66 -29.18
CA LYS A 10 11.76 16.82 -28.59
C LYS A 10 10.89 16.45 -27.38
N VAL A 11 10.26 15.27 -27.40
CA VAL A 11 9.48 14.76 -26.24
C VAL A 11 10.43 14.44 -25.10
N GLU A 12 11.50 13.69 -25.38
CA GLU A 12 12.52 13.31 -24.38
C GLU A 12 13.18 14.54 -23.75
N ASP A 13 13.63 15.49 -24.55
CA ASP A 13 14.25 16.74 -24.08
C ASP A 13 13.29 17.57 -23.20
N LEU A 14 12.00 17.60 -23.55
CA LEU A 14 10.97 18.30 -22.77
C LEU A 14 10.77 17.64 -21.41
N LEU A 15 10.67 16.31 -21.39
CA LEU A 15 10.49 15.55 -20.16
C LEU A 15 11.73 15.62 -19.27
N ALA A 16 12.94 15.52 -19.84
CA ALA A 16 14.20 15.70 -19.12
C ALA A 16 14.29 17.09 -18.44
N ARG A 17 13.91 18.17 -19.15
CA ARG A 17 13.84 19.51 -18.57
C ARG A 17 12.81 19.60 -17.44
N ARG A 18 11.66 18.92 -17.54
CA ARG A 18 10.66 18.87 -16.46
C ARG A 18 11.21 18.15 -15.22
N ALA A 19 11.87 17.02 -15.39
CA ALA A 19 12.49 16.30 -14.28
C ALA A 19 13.55 17.15 -13.57
N ALA A 20 14.45 17.77 -14.33
CA ALA A 20 15.46 18.69 -13.78
C ALA A 20 14.82 19.87 -13.05
N ALA A 21 13.73 20.43 -13.59
CA ALA A 21 13.01 21.53 -12.94
C ALA A 21 12.40 21.14 -11.58
N VAL A 22 11.96 19.89 -11.40
CA VAL A 22 11.50 19.39 -10.09
C VAL A 22 12.65 19.29 -9.12
N GLN A 23 13.78 18.71 -9.55
CA GLN A 23 14.99 18.59 -8.73
C GLN A 23 15.51 19.97 -8.27
N ASP A 24 15.57 20.93 -9.19
CA ASP A 24 16.04 22.30 -8.95
C ASP A 24 15.02 23.19 -8.21
N GLY A 25 13.80 22.72 -7.97
CA GLY A 25 12.73 23.56 -7.41
C GLY A 25 12.29 24.72 -8.34
N ASN A 26 12.54 24.59 -9.65
CA ASN A 26 12.29 25.64 -10.63
C ASN A 26 10.89 25.51 -11.27
N ARG A 27 9.87 26.03 -10.57
CA ARG A 27 8.48 26.06 -11.03
C ARG A 27 8.32 26.68 -12.43
N THR A 28 9.05 27.76 -12.72
CA THR A 28 8.96 28.45 -14.02
C THR A 28 9.46 27.57 -15.16
N ALA A 29 10.56 26.84 -14.96
CA ALA A 29 11.08 25.89 -15.95
C ALA A 29 10.12 24.70 -16.15
N PHE A 30 9.54 24.17 -15.07
CA PHE A 30 8.59 23.05 -15.13
C PHE A 30 7.34 23.35 -15.99
N LEU A 31 6.86 24.59 -15.89
CA LEU A 31 5.66 25.06 -16.62
C LEU A 31 5.99 25.66 -17.99
N ALA A 32 7.26 25.78 -18.37
CA ALA A 32 7.69 26.46 -19.59
C ALA A 32 7.10 25.81 -20.85
N ASP A 33 6.93 24.49 -20.82
CA ASP A 33 6.44 23.68 -21.94
C ASP A 33 4.96 23.28 -21.81
N VAL A 34 4.26 23.75 -20.77
CA VAL A 34 2.81 23.50 -20.59
C VAL A 34 1.97 24.43 -21.49
N ALA A 35 0.95 23.88 -22.14
CA ALA A 35 0.05 24.66 -22.98
C ALA A 35 -0.82 25.62 -22.15
N ARG A 36 -0.56 26.93 -22.31
CA ARG A 36 -1.17 27.99 -21.48
C ARG A 36 -2.64 28.32 -21.75
N ARG A 37 -3.23 27.71 -22.79
CA ARG A 37 -4.63 27.98 -23.22
C ARG A 37 -5.64 27.35 -22.25
N ASP A 38 -5.35 26.16 -21.77
CA ASP A 38 -6.17 25.49 -20.76
C ASP A 38 -5.69 25.90 -19.37
N LYS A 39 -6.46 26.77 -18.71
CA LYS A 39 -6.12 27.25 -17.37
C LYS A 39 -6.31 26.21 -16.28
N ALA A 40 -7.22 25.25 -16.47
CA ALA A 40 -7.40 24.16 -15.53
C ALA A 40 -6.18 23.23 -15.58
N PHE A 41 -5.73 22.88 -16.79
CA PHE A 41 -4.52 22.08 -16.96
C PHE A 41 -3.28 22.77 -16.38
N VAL A 42 -3.10 24.08 -16.60
CA VAL A 42 -1.98 24.82 -15.97
C VAL A 42 -2.01 24.72 -14.45
N ARG A 43 -3.17 24.95 -13.81
CA ARG A 43 -3.30 24.84 -12.34
C ARG A 43 -3.02 23.42 -11.85
N TRP A 44 -3.48 22.40 -12.58
CA TRP A 44 -3.17 21.01 -12.26
C TRP A 44 -1.66 20.74 -12.30
N GLN A 45 -0.96 21.24 -13.33
CA GLN A 45 0.49 21.10 -13.43
C GLN A 45 1.23 21.91 -12.34
N GLU A 46 0.68 23.05 -11.92
CA GLU A 46 1.20 23.82 -10.78
C GLU A 46 1.06 23.04 -9.46
N GLN A 47 -0.09 22.42 -9.22
CA GLN A 47 -0.33 21.58 -8.04
C GLN A 47 0.56 20.34 -8.05
N TYR A 48 0.65 19.64 -9.17
CA TYR A 48 1.52 18.46 -9.29
C TYR A 48 2.98 18.81 -9.01
N PHE A 49 3.46 19.96 -9.48
CA PHE A 49 4.79 20.44 -9.13
C PHE A 49 4.93 20.69 -7.62
N GLN A 50 3.93 21.28 -6.96
CA GLN A 50 3.95 21.50 -5.51
C GLN A 50 3.99 20.18 -4.75
N ASN A 51 3.12 19.23 -5.11
CA ASN A 51 3.09 17.90 -4.51
C ASN A 51 4.46 17.21 -4.60
N LEU A 52 5.10 17.21 -5.77
CA LEU A 52 6.43 16.62 -5.94
C LEU A 52 7.52 17.32 -5.11
N ARG A 53 7.31 18.60 -4.74
CA ARG A 53 8.24 19.36 -3.91
C ARG A 53 8.05 19.12 -2.41
N GLU A 54 6.90 18.60 -1.99
CA GLU A 54 6.65 18.11 -0.62
C GLU A 54 7.36 16.77 -0.36
N LEU A 55 7.55 15.95 -1.40
CA LEU A 55 8.09 14.59 -1.28
C LEU A 55 9.63 14.57 -1.13
N PRO A 56 10.19 13.67 -0.30
CA PRO A 56 11.62 13.43 -0.23
C PRO A 56 12.09 12.61 -1.43
N LEU A 57 12.29 13.25 -2.59
CA LEU A 57 12.63 12.54 -3.83
C LEU A 57 14.13 12.20 -3.92
N ALA A 58 14.46 10.91 -3.93
CA ALA A 58 15.79 10.41 -4.34
C ALA A 58 15.92 10.32 -5.87
N THR A 59 14.85 9.86 -6.53
CA THR A 59 14.77 9.74 -7.98
C THR A 59 13.47 10.38 -8.47
N PHE A 60 13.58 11.18 -9.53
CA PHE A 60 12.43 11.61 -10.33
C PHE A 60 12.89 11.79 -11.77
N ARG A 61 12.44 10.92 -12.67
CA ARG A 61 12.81 10.95 -14.09
C ARG A 61 11.68 10.44 -14.97
N TYR A 62 11.82 10.72 -16.25
CA TYR A 62 10.93 10.24 -17.29
C TYR A 62 11.73 9.44 -18.30
N ASP A 63 11.17 8.32 -18.73
CA ASP A 63 11.70 7.50 -19.81
C ASP A 63 10.61 7.30 -20.87
N VAL A 64 11.01 7.32 -22.13
CA VAL A 64 10.11 7.12 -23.27
C VAL A 64 10.57 5.82 -23.95
N PRO A 65 9.74 4.76 -23.99
CA PRO A 65 10.15 3.52 -24.62
C PRO A 65 10.29 3.69 -26.13
N ASP A 66 11.11 2.85 -26.75
CA ASP A 66 11.24 2.79 -28.20
C ASP A 66 9.88 2.60 -28.88
N GLY A 67 9.59 3.44 -29.88
CA GLY A 67 8.29 3.44 -30.55
C GLY A 67 7.13 3.97 -29.70
N GLY A 68 7.38 4.47 -28.49
CA GLY A 68 6.38 5.01 -27.58
C GLY A 68 5.81 6.36 -28.00
N VAL A 69 6.39 7.02 -29.01
CA VAL A 69 5.95 8.33 -29.51
C VAL A 69 5.22 8.19 -30.84
N GLU A 70 3.97 8.64 -30.87
CA GLU A 70 3.11 8.58 -32.04
C GLU A 70 2.67 9.98 -32.48
N ALA A 71 3.13 10.39 -33.67
CA ALA A 71 2.62 11.58 -34.32
C ALA A 71 1.20 11.34 -34.83
N ARG A 72 0.24 12.12 -34.32
CA ARG A 72 -1.15 12.14 -34.77
C ARG A 72 -1.37 13.30 -35.75
N GLY A 73 -2.44 13.21 -36.54
CA GLY A 73 -2.82 14.28 -37.46
C GLY A 73 -2.99 15.64 -36.76
N ARG A 74 -2.81 16.73 -37.52
CA ARG A 74 -2.99 18.13 -37.06
C ARG A 74 -2.04 18.55 -35.92
N GLY A 75 -0.82 18.01 -35.90
CA GLY A 75 0.24 18.41 -34.96
C GLY A 75 0.03 17.88 -33.53
N ARG A 76 -0.85 16.90 -33.32
CA ARG A 76 -0.97 16.20 -32.04
C ARG A 76 0.11 15.12 -31.96
N VAL A 77 0.70 14.93 -30.80
CA VAL A 77 1.66 13.87 -30.54
C VAL A 77 1.22 13.19 -29.25
N GLU A 78 1.22 11.86 -29.21
CA GLU A 78 1.01 11.08 -28.00
C GLU A 78 2.31 10.36 -27.67
N ALA A 79 2.63 10.25 -26.38
CA ALA A 79 3.78 9.48 -25.93
C ALA A 79 3.36 8.56 -24.77
N ARG A 80 3.77 7.30 -24.84
CA ARG A 80 3.89 6.44 -23.66
C ARG A 80 5.10 6.93 -22.87
N VAL A 81 4.93 7.14 -21.57
CA VAL A 81 5.95 7.68 -20.68
C VAL A 81 6.00 6.81 -19.45
N TYR A 82 7.19 6.40 -19.05
CA TYR A 82 7.46 5.81 -17.75
C TYR A 82 7.95 6.91 -16.81
N VAL A 83 7.29 7.08 -15.67
CA VAL A 83 7.66 8.02 -14.62
C VAL A 83 8.31 7.20 -13.51
N SER A 84 9.62 7.33 -13.33
CA SER A 84 10.30 6.69 -12.18
C SER A 84 10.40 7.69 -11.02
N LEU A 85 9.79 7.35 -9.88
CA LEU A 85 9.84 8.11 -8.64
C LEU A 85 10.38 7.22 -7.52
N GLN A 86 11.28 7.75 -6.68
CA GLN A 86 11.75 7.05 -5.48
C GLN A 86 11.69 7.99 -4.27
N LEU A 87 10.98 7.56 -3.24
CA LEU A 87 10.98 8.23 -1.94
C LEU A 87 12.24 7.85 -1.16
N ASP A 88 13.11 8.82 -0.91
CA ASP A 88 14.39 8.65 -0.22
C ASP A 88 14.17 8.11 1.19
N GLY A 89 14.89 7.04 1.55
CA GLY A 89 14.74 6.36 2.84
C GLY A 89 13.50 5.46 3.00
N PHE A 90 12.52 5.54 2.09
CA PHE A 90 11.27 4.77 2.17
C PHE A 90 11.13 3.70 1.08
N ASP A 91 11.60 3.99 -0.14
CA ASP A 91 11.56 3.06 -1.26
C ASP A 91 12.95 2.42 -1.51
N LYS A 92 13.00 1.08 -1.54
CA LYS A 92 14.24 0.32 -1.79
C LYS A 92 14.77 0.50 -3.22
N VAL A 93 13.88 0.73 -4.17
CA VAL A 93 14.14 0.93 -5.60
C VAL A 93 13.14 1.96 -6.15
N PRO A 94 13.44 2.66 -7.25
CA PRO A 94 12.45 3.51 -7.90
C PRO A 94 11.20 2.74 -8.31
N VAL A 95 10.05 3.37 -8.11
CA VAL A 95 8.74 2.93 -8.57
C VAL A 95 8.49 3.56 -9.93
N GLU A 96 8.32 2.72 -10.94
CA GLU A 96 8.00 3.11 -12.30
C GLU A 96 6.49 3.02 -12.53
N SER A 97 5.86 4.17 -12.79
CA SER A 97 4.46 4.24 -13.19
C SER A 97 4.38 4.56 -14.68
N GLU A 98 3.52 3.85 -15.39
CA GLU A 98 3.26 4.11 -16.80
C GLU A 98 2.24 5.24 -16.95
N ALA A 99 2.37 6.06 -18.00
CA ALA A 99 1.41 7.10 -18.33
C ALA A 99 1.36 7.34 -19.83
N ARG A 100 0.27 7.96 -20.29
CA ARG A 100 0.15 8.45 -21.66
C ARG A 100 0.01 9.97 -21.68
N TYR A 101 1.04 10.62 -22.21
CA TYR A 101 1.10 12.06 -22.33
C TYR A 101 0.66 12.50 -23.72
N ALA A 102 0.00 13.64 -23.80
CA ALA A 102 -0.37 14.26 -25.06
C ALA A 102 0.30 15.62 -25.21
N PHE A 103 0.79 15.89 -26.41
CA PHE A 103 1.45 17.12 -26.79
C PHE A 103 0.82 17.71 -28.04
N ARG A 104 1.02 19.01 -28.23
CA ARG A 104 0.69 19.72 -29.46
C ARG A 104 1.91 20.45 -29.99
N GLN A 105 2.29 20.11 -31.22
CA GLN A 105 3.33 20.77 -31.99
C GLN A 105 2.73 21.92 -32.80
N SER A 106 3.26 23.13 -32.63
CA SER A 106 2.89 24.29 -33.45
C SER A 106 3.62 24.27 -34.81
N GLY A 107 3.16 25.08 -35.77
CA GLY A 107 3.74 25.12 -37.12
C GLY A 107 5.22 25.52 -37.18
N ASN A 108 5.75 26.14 -36.14
CA ASN A 108 7.19 26.43 -35.97
C ASN A 108 7.97 25.30 -35.28
N GLY A 109 7.36 24.13 -35.06
CA GLY A 109 7.99 22.94 -34.48
C GLY A 109 8.04 22.89 -32.95
N GLN A 110 7.59 23.92 -32.24
CA GLN A 110 7.57 23.95 -30.77
C GLN A 110 6.53 22.97 -30.22
N LEU A 111 6.95 22.13 -29.27
CA LEU A 111 6.10 21.15 -28.60
C LEU A 111 5.56 21.74 -27.29
N ARG A 112 4.27 21.51 -27.00
CA ARG A 112 3.64 21.88 -25.74
C ARG A 112 2.88 20.71 -25.15
N LEU A 113 3.08 20.43 -23.87
CA LEU A 113 2.32 19.44 -23.12
C LEU A 113 0.87 19.92 -22.97
N VAL A 114 -0.11 19.07 -23.29
CA VAL A 114 -1.54 19.36 -23.21
C VAL A 114 -2.33 18.37 -22.35
N SER A 115 -1.78 17.18 -22.08
CA SER A 115 -2.31 16.22 -21.10
C SER A 115 -1.18 15.36 -20.55
N VAL A 116 -1.32 14.92 -19.29
CA VAL A 116 -0.46 13.93 -18.64
C VAL A 116 -1.22 12.66 -18.22
N ARG A 117 -2.54 12.63 -18.45
CA ARG A 117 -3.43 11.52 -18.14
C ARG A 117 -4.28 11.13 -19.34
N ASP A 118 -4.64 9.86 -19.40
CA ASP A 118 -5.58 9.27 -20.36
C ASP A 118 -6.34 8.15 -19.62
N PRO A 119 -7.52 8.43 -19.04
CA PRO A 119 -8.24 7.46 -18.21
C PRO A 119 -8.52 6.13 -18.90
N ALA A 120 -8.80 6.15 -20.21
CA ALA A 120 -9.04 4.93 -20.97
C ALA A 120 -7.77 4.09 -21.20
N PHE A 121 -6.61 4.74 -21.18
CA PHE A 121 -5.32 4.05 -21.20
C PHE A 121 -4.97 3.52 -19.81
N GLU A 122 -5.19 4.32 -18.76
CA GLU A 122 -4.97 3.95 -17.36
C GLU A 122 -5.78 2.71 -16.97
N GLU A 123 -7.09 2.72 -17.21
CA GLU A 123 -7.99 1.58 -16.98
C GLU A 123 -7.56 0.33 -17.76
N LYS A 124 -7.17 0.49 -19.03
CA LYS A 124 -6.76 -0.64 -19.86
C LYS A 124 -5.42 -1.27 -19.41
N HIS A 125 -4.59 -0.49 -18.74
CA HIS A 125 -3.23 -0.87 -18.37
C HIS A 125 -3.06 -1.12 -16.87
N ASP A 126 -4.15 -1.12 -16.09
CA ASP A 126 -4.12 -1.39 -14.64
C ASP A 126 -3.18 -0.40 -13.91
N ILE A 127 -3.32 0.89 -14.24
CA ILE A 127 -2.43 1.94 -13.73
C ILE A 127 -3.11 2.66 -12.57
N ASP A 128 -2.70 2.30 -11.36
CA ASP A 128 -3.11 2.97 -10.14
C ASP A 128 -2.36 4.30 -9.98
N PRO A 129 -3.07 5.43 -9.86
CA PRO A 129 -2.45 6.72 -9.59
C PRO A 129 -2.02 6.83 -8.12
N ALA A 130 -0.93 7.56 -7.87
CA ALA A 130 -0.52 7.86 -6.51
C ALA A 130 -1.29 9.09 -5.97
N PRO A 131 -1.34 9.31 -4.64
CA PRO A 131 -2.04 10.46 -4.06
C PRO A 131 -1.67 11.82 -4.68
N TRP A 132 -0.38 12.03 -4.95
CA TRP A 132 0.13 13.26 -5.56
C TRP A 132 -0.27 13.46 -7.03
N ASP A 133 -0.80 12.43 -7.69
CA ASP A 133 -1.33 12.51 -9.06
C ASP A 133 -2.80 12.94 -9.10
N LEU A 134 -3.52 12.90 -7.98
CA LEU A 134 -4.98 13.10 -7.92
C LEU A 134 -5.40 14.47 -7.39
N GLY A 135 -4.68 14.99 -6.41
CA GLY A 135 -5.08 16.20 -5.70
C GLY A 135 -3.93 16.83 -4.92
N PRO A 136 -4.18 17.96 -4.23
CA PRO A 136 -3.19 18.53 -3.33
C PRO A 136 -2.85 17.54 -2.22
N ILE A 137 -1.56 17.37 -1.95
CA ILE A 137 -1.07 16.65 -0.77
C ILE A 137 -0.27 17.58 0.12
N GLU A 138 -0.20 17.23 1.39
CA GLU A 138 0.67 17.82 2.40
C GLU A 138 1.48 16.67 3.02
N VAL A 139 2.75 16.93 3.35
CA VAL A 139 3.66 15.89 3.85
C VAL A 139 4.19 16.29 5.22
N GLU A 140 4.07 15.38 6.18
CA GLU A 140 4.73 15.48 7.48
C GLU A 140 5.57 14.22 7.70
N SER A 141 6.72 14.38 8.33
CA SER A 141 7.65 13.27 8.51
C SER A 141 8.36 13.30 9.85
N SER A 142 8.78 12.12 10.27
CA SER A 142 9.69 11.87 11.37
C SER A 142 10.86 11.02 10.87
N GLU A 143 11.67 10.45 11.77
CA GLU A 143 12.83 9.63 11.40
C GLU A 143 12.43 8.39 10.58
N HIS A 144 11.30 7.76 10.94
CA HIS A 144 10.88 6.50 10.35
C HIS A 144 9.55 6.56 9.57
N VAL A 145 8.82 7.68 9.66
CA VAL A 145 7.49 7.80 9.09
C VAL A 145 7.44 8.94 8.07
N LEU A 146 6.90 8.62 6.89
CA LEU A 146 6.46 9.61 5.90
C LEU A 146 4.93 9.58 5.84
N GLY A 147 4.28 10.61 6.38
CA GLY A 147 2.84 10.76 6.29
C GLY A 147 2.44 11.59 5.08
N ILE A 148 1.53 11.05 4.27
CA ILE A 148 0.90 11.75 3.16
C ILE A 148 -0.54 12.09 3.56
N PHE A 149 -0.83 13.39 3.62
CA PHE A 149 -2.10 13.95 4.00
C PHE A 149 -2.67 14.80 2.86
N ASP A 150 -3.92 15.22 2.99
CA ASP A 150 -4.49 16.30 2.18
C ASP A 150 -4.69 17.55 3.05
N PRO A 151 -5.00 18.72 2.46
CA PRO A 151 -5.21 19.95 3.24
C PRO A 151 -6.28 19.85 4.33
N GLN A 152 -7.18 18.86 4.26
CA GLN A 152 -8.24 18.62 5.22
C GLN A 152 -7.87 17.61 6.30
N SER A 153 -6.79 16.83 6.15
CA SER A 153 -6.31 15.85 7.13
C SER A 153 -4.93 16.17 7.73
N ILE A 154 -4.21 17.16 7.21
CA ILE A 154 -2.86 17.52 7.68
C ILE A 154 -2.82 17.83 9.19
N ASP A 155 -3.89 18.43 9.73
CA ASP A 155 -4.01 18.67 11.17
C ASP A 155 -4.02 17.38 11.99
N ALA A 156 -4.23 16.19 11.42
CA ALA A 156 -4.13 14.93 12.15
C ALA A 156 -2.70 14.40 12.26
N ALA A 157 -1.75 14.95 11.50
CA ALA A 157 -0.36 14.51 11.47
C ALA A 157 0.30 14.54 12.86
N TYR A 158 -0.03 15.54 13.70
CA TYR A 158 0.54 15.65 15.06
C TYR A 158 0.19 14.47 15.98
N GLN A 159 -0.85 13.68 15.64
CA GLN A 159 -1.21 12.46 16.38
C GLN A 159 -0.82 11.21 15.61
N ILE A 160 -1.02 11.19 14.30
CA ILE A 160 -0.78 10.00 13.48
C ILE A 160 0.70 9.68 13.43
N ILE A 161 1.58 10.67 13.18
CA ILE A 161 3.02 10.42 13.06
C ILE A 161 3.59 9.79 14.35
N PRO A 162 3.36 10.35 15.57
CA PRO A 162 3.79 9.69 16.81
C PRO A 162 3.17 8.31 17.04
N ALA A 163 1.89 8.12 16.75
CA ALA A 163 1.24 6.82 16.93
C ALA A 163 1.83 5.73 16.01
N VAL A 164 2.27 6.11 14.81
CA VAL A 164 2.95 5.19 13.89
C VAL A 164 4.39 4.91 14.35
N GLU A 165 5.12 5.90 14.86
CA GLU A 165 6.45 5.69 15.47
C GLU A 165 6.37 4.72 16.68
N ASP A 166 5.41 4.93 17.58
CA ASP A 166 5.17 4.03 18.72
C ASP A 166 4.79 2.62 18.22
N GLY A 167 3.93 2.55 17.20
CA GLY A 167 3.57 1.29 16.54
C GLY A 167 4.75 0.57 15.91
N ILE A 168 5.72 1.28 15.31
CA ILE A 168 6.94 0.70 14.76
C ILE A 168 7.76 0.06 15.88
N ALA A 169 7.89 0.72 17.04
CA ALA A 169 8.60 0.19 18.19
C ALA A 169 7.92 -1.07 18.75
N ASP A 170 6.59 -1.04 18.91
CA ASP A 170 5.79 -2.17 19.36
C ASP A 170 5.94 -3.38 18.41
N VAL A 171 5.72 -3.17 17.11
CA VAL A 171 5.83 -4.24 16.10
C VAL A 171 7.26 -4.78 16.00
N SER A 172 8.28 -3.94 16.10
CA SER A 172 9.69 -4.37 16.08
C SER A 172 10.08 -5.17 17.32
N HIS A 173 9.36 -5.04 18.43
CA HIS A 173 9.56 -5.88 19.61
C HIS A 173 9.04 -7.31 19.39
N GLU A 174 7.88 -7.43 18.74
CA GLU A 174 7.17 -8.70 18.55
C GLU A 174 7.61 -9.48 17.30
N VAL A 175 7.92 -8.78 16.21
CA VAL A 175 8.34 -9.39 14.94
C VAL A 175 9.83 -9.70 14.97
N PRO A 176 10.26 -10.98 15.00
CA PRO A 176 11.67 -11.35 15.17
C PRO A 176 12.51 -11.15 13.90
N MET A 177 11.86 -10.90 12.76
CA MET A 177 12.52 -10.68 11.49
C MET A 177 12.99 -9.24 11.36
N LYS A 178 14.17 -9.05 10.76
CA LYS A 178 14.64 -7.71 10.40
C LYS A 178 13.81 -7.13 9.28
N TRP A 179 13.35 -5.90 9.47
CA TRP A 179 12.70 -5.05 8.48
C TRP A 179 13.29 -3.63 8.57
N SER A 180 12.92 -2.72 7.67
CA SER A 180 13.53 -1.38 7.62
C SER A 180 13.18 -0.52 8.82
N GLY A 181 12.04 -0.79 9.46
CA GLY A 181 11.47 0.09 10.47
C GLY A 181 10.94 1.40 9.89
N THR A 182 10.93 1.57 8.56
CA THR A 182 10.45 2.78 7.88
C THR A 182 9.15 2.52 7.15
N VAL A 183 8.24 3.50 7.15
CA VAL A 183 6.90 3.34 6.58
C VAL A 183 6.39 4.63 5.93
N VAL A 184 5.62 4.46 4.85
CA VAL A 184 4.80 5.52 4.28
C VAL A 184 3.34 5.25 4.68
N VAL A 185 2.71 6.21 5.33
CA VAL A 185 1.30 6.15 5.74
C VAL A 185 0.48 7.16 4.96
N TYR A 186 -0.62 6.72 4.37
CA TYR A 186 -1.61 7.59 3.74
C TYR A 186 -2.76 7.84 4.70
N ALA A 187 -3.05 9.11 4.99
CA ALA A 187 -4.17 9.52 5.83
C ALA A 187 -4.94 10.62 5.10
N LEU A 188 -5.66 10.22 4.05
CA LEU A 188 -6.38 11.12 3.14
C LEU A 188 -7.86 11.10 3.49
N THR A 189 -8.52 12.25 3.39
CA THR A 189 -9.99 12.39 3.51
C THR A 189 -10.71 11.92 2.24
N ASP A 190 -10.04 12.01 1.09
CA ASP A 190 -10.56 11.54 -0.20
C ASP A 190 -10.27 10.04 -0.39
N LEU A 191 -11.34 9.27 -0.58
CA LEU A 191 -11.29 7.83 -0.84
C LEU A 191 -10.93 7.48 -2.28
N THR A 192 -10.72 8.46 -3.17
CA THR A 192 -10.44 8.19 -4.60
C THR A 192 -9.21 7.31 -4.76
N VAL A 193 -8.13 7.56 -4.00
CA VAL A 193 -6.93 6.69 -3.98
C VAL A 193 -7.31 5.25 -3.64
N LEU A 194 -8.19 5.04 -2.65
CA LEU A 194 -8.63 3.71 -2.28
C LEU A 194 -9.49 3.03 -3.35
N SER A 195 -10.36 3.79 -4.03
CA SER A 195 -11.19 3.25 -5.10
C SER A 195 -10.41 2.91 -6.38
N GLU A 196 -9.23 3.51 -6.53
CA GLU A 196 -8.33 3.31 -7.67
C GLU A 196 -7.18 2.35 -7.35
N LEU A 197 -7.06 1.82 -6.13
CA LEU A 197 -6.15 0.71 -5.84
C LEU A 197 -6.83 -0.60 -6.23
N ASP A 198 -6.39 -1.21 -7.31
CA ASP A 198 -6.89 -2.52 -7.71
C ASP A 198 -6.51 -3.59 -6.68
N ASN A 199 -7.42 -4.54 -6.43
CA ASN A 199 -7.21 -5.69 -5.54
C ASN A 199 -6.77 -5.34 -4.09
N LEU A 200 -7.44 -4.37 -3.45
CA LEU A 200 -7.25 -4.15 -2.02
C LEU A 200 -7.40 -5.46 -1.23
N PRO A 201 -6.38 -5.85 -0.43
CA PRO A 201 -6.56 -6.87 0.60
C PRO A 201 -7.73 -6.43 1.49
N GLY A 202 -8.75 -7.26 1.64
CA GLY A 202 -9.95 -6.89 2.40
C GLY A 202 -11.23 -6.62 1.59
N GLY A 203 -11.14 -6.44 0.27
CA GLY A 203 -12.32 -6.25 -0.58
C GLY A 203 -12.80 -4.80 -0.65
N ASP A 204 -14.05 -4.50 -0.27
CA ASP A 204 -14.68 -3.18 -0.45
C ASP A 204 -14.00 -2.10 0.43
N PRO A 205 -13.42 -1.04 -0.16
CA PRO A 205 -12.76 0.02 0.60
C PRO A 205 -13.67 0.72 1.61
N ASN A 206 -15.00 0.70 1.43
CA ASN A 206 -15.95 1.28 2.38
C ASN A 206 -16.10 0.47 3.67
N HIS A 207 -15.57 -0.76 3.72
CA HIS A 207 -15.63 -1.63 4.88
C HIS A 207 -14.30 -1.71 5.64
N LEU A 208 -13.19 -1.27 5.05
CA LEU A 208 -11.87 -1.31 5.67
C LEU A 208 -11.61 -0.09 6.56
N ASP A 209 -11.06 -0.31 7.75
CA ASP A 209 -10.60 0.76 8.65
C ASP A 209 -9.15 1.18 8.34
N GLY A 210 -8.35 0.25 7.80
CA GLY A 210 -7.00 0.45 7.29
C GLY A 210 -6.69 -0.63 6.25
N VAL A 211 -5.62 -0.42 5.48
CA VAL A 211 -5.12 -1.43 4.55
C VAL A 211 -3.65 -1.22 4.23
N ALA A 212 -2.85 -2.26 4.40
CA ALA A 212 -1.48 -2.35 3.92
C ALA A 212 -1.42 -2.96 2.52
N PHE A 213 -0.55 -2.42 1.67
CA PHE A 213 -0.41 -2.88 0.28
C PHE A 213 1.03 -2.75 -0.21
N PRO A 214 1.51 -3.70 -1.02
CA PRO A 214 2.83 -3.63 -1.62
C PRO A 214 2.86 -2.61 -2.76
N VAL A 215 3.91 -1.80 -2.82
CA VAL A 215 4.21 -0.95 -3.97
C VAL A 215 5.27 -1.64 -4.81
N ARG A 216 4.86 -2.18 -5.96
CA ARG A 216 5.77 -2.83 -6.92
C ARG A 216 6.64 -1.80 -7.62
N ALA A 217 7.86 -2.20 -7.98
CA ALA A 217 8.82 -1.31 -8.65
C ALA A 217 8.38 -0.89 -10.06
N GLY A 218 7.39 -1.55 -10.64
CA GLY A 218 6.78 -1.20 -11.91
C GLY A 218 5.88 -2.31 -12.47
N PRO A 219 5.21 -2.08 -13.60
CA PRO A 219 4.29 -3.05 -14.20
C PRO A 219 4.97 -4.40 -14.46
N GLY A 220 4.36 -5.49 -13.99
CA GLY A 220 4.90 -6.85 -14.14
C GLY A 220 6.18 -7.15 -13.35
N SER A 221 6.66 -6.22 -12.52
CA SER A 221 7.85 -6.43 -11.70
C SER A 221 7.54 -7.28 -10.46
N GLY A 222 8.35 -8.30 -10.22
CA GLY A 222 8.35 -9.05 -8.96
C GLY A 222 9.04 -8.30 -7.81
N ALA A 223 9.74 -7.20 -8.09
CA ALA A 223 10.41 -6.42 -7.06
C ALA A 223 9.41 -5.46 -6.36
N VAL A 224 9.41 -5.47 -5.04
CA VAL A 224 8.62 -4.56 -4.20
C VAL A 224 9.51 -3.44 -3.68
N ALA A 225 9.17 -2.20 -3.98
CA ALA A 225 9.90 -1.01 -3.52
C ALA A 225 9.68 -0.76 -2.03
N SER A 226 8.43 -0.85 -1.57
CA SER A 226 8.00 -0.67 -0.17
C SER A 226 6.66 -1.39 0.06
N THR A 227 6.29 -1.62 1.31
CA THR A 227 4.89 -1.84 1.70
C THR A 227 4.42 -0.58 2.40
N ARG A 228 3.27 -0.05 1.99
CA ARG A 228 2.68 1.17 2.56
C ARG A 228 1.35 0.80 3.19
N PHE A 229 0.80 1.65 4.04
CA PHE A 229 -0.56 1.46 4.50
C PHE A 229 -1.34 2.75 4.47
N LEU A 230 -2.67 2.61 4.40
CA LEU A 230 -3.60 3.71 4.41
C LEU A 230 -4.54 3.57 5.62
N LEU A 231 -4.84 4.69 6.27
CA LEU A 231 -5.88 4.79 7.29
C LEU A 231 -7.16 5.34 6.66
N HIS A 232 -8.28 4.62 6.82
CA HIS A 232 -9.56 5.09 6.31
C HIS A 232 -9.90 6.45 6.97
N PRO A 233 -10.52 7.42 6.25
CA PRO A 233 -10.87 8.74 6.77
C PRO A 233 -11.54 8.74 8.15
N ARG A 234 -12.40 7.74 8.40
CA ARG A 234 -13.11 7.51 9.68
C ARG A 234 -12.19 7.25 10.88
N MET A 235 -10.94 6.83 10.65
CA MET A 235 -9.91 6.54 11.65
C MET A 235 -8.97 7.71 11.90
N ILE A 236 -8.82 8.65 10.95
CA ILE A 236 -7.84 9.75 11.00
C ILE A 236 -7.94 10.57 12.30
N TYR A 237 -9.17 10.93 12.68
CA TYR A 237 -9.43 11.79 13.84
C TYR A 237 -9.74 11.05 15.14
N ARG A 238 -9.71 9.71 15.12
CA ARG A 238 -9.80 8.93 16.36
C ARG A 238 -8.47 9.01 17.07
N ASN A 239 -8.48 9.18 18.39
CA ASN A 239 -7.27 9.18 19.21
C ASN A 239 -7.46 8.27 20.41
N ASP A 240 -7.54 6.97 20.14
CA ASP A 240 -7.81 5.95 21.14
C ASP A 240 -7.11 4.63 20.78
N ALA A 241 -7.16 3.68 21.71
CA ALA A 241 -6.56 2.36 21.56
C ALA A 241 -7.05 1.57 20.32
N THR A 242 -8.20 1.94 19.74
CA THR A 242 -8.69 1.30 18.50
C THR A 242 -7.83 1.71 17.32
N ARG A 243 -7.54 3.02 17.16
CA ARG A 243 -6.63 3.49 16.11
C ARG A 243 -5.22 2.92 16.31
N ASP A 244 -4.73 2.91 17.55
CA ASP A 244 -3.36 2.46 17.81
C ASP A 244 -3.22 0.94 17.57
N ARG A 245 -4.25 0.14 17.89
CA ARG A 245 -4.29 -1.30 17.53
C ARG A 245 -4.30 -1.47 16.02
N LEU A 246 -5.14 -0.72 15.31
CA LEU A 246 -5.18 -0.78 13.84
C LEU A 246 -3.83 -0.42 13.22
N ILE A 247 -3.17 0.63 13.69
CA ILE A 247 -1.83 1.02 13.22
C ILE A 247 -0.83 -0.13 13.40
N ARG A 248 -0.80 -0.79 14.56
CA ARG A 248 0.08 -1.95 14.78
C ARG A 248 -0.28 -3.14 13.88
N HIS A 249 -1.57 -3.37 13.63
CA HIS A 249 -2.04 -4.40 12.71
C HIS A 249 -1.47 -4.14 11.29
N GLU A 250 -1.71 -2.95 10.73
CA GLU A 250 -1.19 -2.59 9.39
C GLU A 250 0.35 -2.59 9.33
N LEU A 251 1.02 -2.12 10.38
CA LEU A 251 2.47 -2.13 10.48
C LEU A 251 3.04 -3.56 10.53
N THR A 252 2.28 -4.53 11.03
CA THR A 252 2.70 -5.94 10.99
C THR A 252 2.81 -6.40 9.53
N HIS A 253 1.82 -6.11 8.68
CA HIS A 253 1.91 -6.39 7.24
C HIS A 253 3.09 -5.66 6.58
N VAL A 254 3.37 -4.41 6.96
CA VAL A 254 4.56 -3.68 6.48
C VAL A 254 5.86 -4.37 6.88
N ALA A 255 5.96 -4.82 8.14
CA ALA A 255 7.16 -5.48 8.67
C ALA A 255 7.41 -6.85 8.01
N LEU A 256 6.35 -7.62 7.77
CA LEU A 256 6.41 -8.90 7.06
C LEU A 256 6.75 -8.69 5.58
N GLY A 257 6.14 -7.67 4.95
CA GLY A 257 6.28 -7.32 3.55
C GLY A 257 5.82 -8.47 2.64
N SER A 258 6.50 -8.66 1.50
CA SER A 258 6.17 -9.72 0.54
C SER A 258 6.31 -11.16 1.07
N ARG A 259 6.76 -11.35 2.32
CA ARG A 259 6.76 -12.68 2.98
C ARG A 259 5.35 -13.09 3.39
N ASP A 260 4.48 -12.11 3.59
CA ASP A 260 3.09 -12.31 4.02
C ASP A 260 2.20 -12.80 2.88
N ASP A 261 2.52 -12.44 1.62
CA ASP A 261 1.76 -12.79 0.41
C ASP A 261 1.66 -14.31 0.11
N THR A 262 2.35 -15.16 0.88
CA THR A 262 2.54 -16.60 0.57
C THR A 262 2.11 -17.53 1.70
N VAL A 263 1.43 -17.01 2.71
CA VAL A 263 0.80 -17.80 3.78
C VAL A 263 -0.73 -17.74 3.63
N PRO A 264 -1.49 -18.69 4.21
CA PRO A 264 -2.96 -18.60 4.22
C PRO A 264 -3.44 -17.30 4.86
N THR A 265 -4.54 -16.74 4.35
CA THR A 265 -5.08 -15.44 4.80
C THR A 265 -5.37 -15.43 6.29
N TRP A 266 -5.95 -16.51 6.84
CA TRP A 266 -6.19 -16.62 8.28
C TRP A 266 -4.91 -16.46 9.10
N PHE A 267 -3.76 -16.89 8.58
CA PHE A 267 -2.51 -16.82 9.33
C PHE A 267 -1.87 -15.44 9.22
N SER A 268 -1.87 -14.84 8.03
CA SER A 268 -1.42 -13.45 7.83
C SER A 268 -2.22 -12.48 8.72
N GLU A 269 -3.55 -12.50 8.62
CA GLU A 269 -4.45 -11.63 9.38
C GLU A 269 -4.43 -11.94 10.88
N GLY A 270 -4.38 -13.24 11.22
CA GLY A 270 -4.29 -13.69 12.61
C GLY A 270 -2.98 -13.26 13.29
N LEU A 271 -1.87 -13.24 12.55
CA LEU A 271 -0.56 -12.81 13.05
C LEU A 271 -0.51 -11.29 13.22
N ALA A 272 -1.08 -10.52 12.29
CA ALA A 272 -1.23 -9.07 12.42
C ALA A 272 -2.11 -8.70 13.63
N GLU A 273 -3.24 -9.38 13.82
CA GLU A 273 -4.06 -9.22 15.02
C GLU A 273 -3.31 -9.60 16.30
N TYR A 274 -2.62 -10.74 16.31
CA TYR A 274 -1.83 -11.20 17.46
C TYR A 274 -0.77 -10.18 17.86
N VAL A 275 0.02 -9.66 16.92
CA VAL A 275 1.04 -8.64 17.19
C VAL A 275 0.38 -7.33 17.67
N SER A 276 -0.72 -6.92 17.05
CA SER A 276 -1.38 -5.63 17.35
C SER A 276 -1.85 -5.48 18.79
N VAL A 277 -2.14 -6.60 19.47
CA VAL A 277 -2.67 -6.62 20.83
C VAL A 277 -1.61 -6.90 21.90
N GLN A 278 -0.38 -7.27 21.54
CA GLN A 278 0.63 -7.64 22.55
C GLN A 278 0.93 -6.51 23.55
N PRO A 279 1.04 -5.23 23.13
CA PRO A 279 1.21 -4.11 24.06
C PRO A 279 0.00 -3.86 24.98
N ILE A 280 -1.17 -4.44 24.66
CA ILE A 280 -2.42 -4.21 25.39
C ILE A 280 -2.55 -5.24 26.52
N PRO A 281 -2.81 -4.82 27.78
CA PRO A 281 -3.07 -5.73 28.88
C PRO A 281 -4.19 -6.72 28.56
N ALA A 282 -4.01 -8.00 28.88
CA ALA A 282 -4.94 -9.07 28.50
C ALA A 282 -6.40 -8.81 28.90
N HIS A 283 -6.64 -8.14 30.03
CA HIS A 283 -7.98 -7.81 30.52
C HIS A 283 -8.66 -6.63 29.80
N GLU A 284 -7.92 -5.86 29.00
CA GLU A 284 -8.43 -4.77 28.18
C GLU A 284 -8.64 -5.18 26.71
N ARG A 285 -8.09 -6.33 26.31
CA ARG A 285 -8.22 -6.83 24.94
C ARG A 285 -9.68 -7.15 24.61
N MET A 286 -10.11 -6.80 23.41
CA MET A 286 -11.48 -7.01 22.93
C MET A 286 -11.48 -7.85 21.66
N ILE A 287 -12.48 -8.72 21.54
CA ILE A 287 -12.75 -9.52 20.35
C ILE A 287 -14.17 -9.28 19.86
N SER A 288 -14.44 -9.53 18.57
CA SER A 288 -15.79 -9.46 18.02
C SER A 288 -16.73 -10.46 18.71
N ARG A 289 -17.98 -10.05 18.91
CA ARG A 289 -19.03 -10.93 19.42
C ARG A 289 -19.25 -12.11 18.48
N ASP A 290 -19.20 -11.86 17.17
CA ASP A 290 -19.41 -12.87 16.13
C ASP A 290 -18.38 -14.01 16.21
N ALA A 291 -17.12 -13.71 16.56
CA ALA A 291 -16.10 -14.73 16.79
C ALA A 291 -16.44 -15.62 18.01
N VAL A 292 -16.89 -15.01 19.11
CA VAL A 292 -17.31 -15.74 20.32
C VAL A 292 -18.53 -16.63 20.02
N GLU A 293 -19.50 -16.13 19.25
CA GLU A 293 -20.67 -16.89 18.84
C GLU A 293 -20.30 -18.07 17.92
N ALA A 294 -19.38 -17.86 16.97
CA ALA A 294 -18.82 -18.92 16.14
C ALA A 294 -18.08 -19.98 16.99
N ALA A 295 -17.28 -19.55 17.96
CA ALA A 295 -16.60 -20.46 18.89
C ALA A 295 -17.59 -21.30 19.72
N ARG A 296 -18.70 -20.71 20.18
CA ARG A 296 -19.77 -21.45 20.89
C ARG A 296 -20.49 -22.46 20.00
N ALA A 297 -20.65 -22.15 18.72
CA ALA A 297 -21.23 -23.08 17.74
C ALA A 297 -20.30 -24.28 17.46
N GLY A 298 -19.01 -24.12 17.73
CA GLY A 298 -17.96 -25.10 17.50
C GLY A 298 -17.24 -24.81 16.19
N LEU A 299 -15.91 -24.67 16.27
CA LEU A 299 -15.06 -24.46 15.09
C LEU A 299 -14.52 -25.82 14.62
N ASP A 300 -14.77 -26.17 13.37
CA ASP A 300 -14.30 -27.41 12.74
C ASP A 300 -13.25 -27.18 11.63
N GLY A 301 -12.96 -25.92 11.31
CA GLY A 301 -11.91 -25.50 10.38
C GLY A 301 -11.52 -24.03 10.56
N LEU A 302 -10.40 -23.65 9.96
CA LEU A 302 -9.93 -22.26 9.94
C LEU A 302 -10.66 -21.47 8.82
N PRO A 303 -10.73 -20.13 8.94
CA PRO A 303 -11.31 -19.30 7.89
C PRO A 303 -10.64 -19.54 6.53
N ALA A 304 -11.44 -19.77 5.49
CA ALA A 304 -10.93 -20.00 4.14
C ALA A 304 -10.62 -18.69 3.42
N ASP A 305 -9.54 -18.66 2.64
CA ASP A 305 -9.07 -17.47 1.90
C ASP A 305 -10.18 -16.84 1.04
N ALA A 306 -10.90 -17.67 0.27
CA ALA A 306 -11.92 -17.21 -0.69
C ALA A 306 -13.13 -16.51 -0.06
N THR A 307 -13.42 -16.76 1.23
CA THR A 307 -14.57 -16.19 1.93
C THR A 307 -14.17 -15.35 3.15
N PHE A 308 -12.87 -15.11 3.33
CA PHE A 308 -12.33 -14.47 4.52
C PHE A 308 -12.96 -13.10 4.77
N ASN A 309 -12.99 -12.25 3.75
CA ASN A 309 -13.58 -10.91 3.80
C ASN A 309 -15.09 -10.88 3.41
N GLY A 310 -15.75 -12.04 3.43
CA GLY A 310 -17.19 -12.14 3.18
C GLY A 310 -18.04 -11.70 4.39
N SER A 311 -19.29 -12.16 4.44
CA SER A 311 -20.24 -11.77 5.50
C SER A 311 -19.82 -12.16 6.93
N ALA A 312 -18.86 -13.08 7.07
CA ALA A 312 -18.33 -13.54 8.35
C ALA A 312 -16.99 -12.87 8.74
N SER A 313 -16.57 -11.82 8.03
CA SER A 313 -15.26 -11.17 8.21
C SER A 313 -14.93 -10.88 9.68
N ALA A 314 -15.83 -10.21 10.42
CA ALA A 314 -15.60 -9.91 11.83
C ALA A 314 -15.35 -11.15 12.71
N ALA A 315 -15.98 -12.29 12.41
CA ALA A 315 -15.69 -13.55 13.08
C ALA A 315 -14.35 -14.13 12.65
N ASN A 316 -14.04 -14.08 11.35
CA ASN A 316 -12.83 -14.64 10.76
C ASN A 316 -11.55 -14.01 11.33
N TYR A 317 -11.49 -12.68 11.48
CA TYR A 317 -10.36 -12.02 12.14
C TYR A 317 -10.19 -12.50 13.60
N GLY A 318 -11.29 -12.59 14.35
CA GLY A 318 -11.25 -13.07 15.74
C GLY A 318 -10.81 -14.54 15.87
N ILE A 319 -11.31 -15.42 15.01
CA ILE A 319 -10.90 -16.84 14.96
C ILE A 319 -9.41 -16.95 14.61
N SER A 320 -8.96 -16.19 13.61
CA SER A 320 -7.58 -16.16 13.12
C SER A 320 -6.59 -15.69 14.19
N TRP A 321 -6.93 -14.59 14.87
CA TRP A 321 -6.17 -14.11 16.02
C TRP A 321 -6.05 -15.20 17.10
N TYR A 322 -7.17 -15.85 17.45
CA TYR A 322 -7.15 -16.86 18.51
C TYR A 322 -6.50 -18.18 18.11
N ALA A 323 -6.43 -18.50 16.81
CA ALA A 323 -5.58 -19.57 16.31
C ALA A 323 -4.11 -19.23 16.59
N CYS A 324 -3.68 -18.00 16.33
CA CYS A 324 -2.32 -17.56 16.63
C CYS A 324 -2.04 -17.54 18.15
N GLU A 325 -2.97 -17.01 18.95
CA GLU A 325 -2.88 -16.99 20.41
C GLU A 325 -2.83 -18.42 21.00
N TYR A 326 -3.59 -19.36 20.42
CA TYR A 326 -3.51 -20.78 20.78
C TYR A 326 -2.13 -21.35 20.48
N VAL A 327 -1.60 -21.12 19.28
CA VAL A 327 -0.25 -21.59 18.92
C VAL A 327 0.80 -21.04 19.88
N ALA A 328 0.80 -19.74 20.14
CA ALA A 328 1.75 -19.09 21.04
C ALA A 328 1.67 -19.66 22.46
N SER A 329 0.47 -19.82 23.01
CA SER A 329 0.31 -20.26 24.40
C SER A 329 0.52 -21.76 24.63
N THR A 330 0.29 -22.59 23.60
CA THR A 330 0.39 -24.05 23.70
C THR A 330 1.75 -24.58 23.25
N PHE A 331 2.31 -24.01 22.18
CA PHE A 331 3.57 -24.46 21.57
C PHE A 331 4.73 -23.47 21.78
N GLY A 332 4.45 -22.31 22.37
CA GLY A 332 5.41 -21.22 22.60
C GLY A 332 5.40 -20.19 21.47
N GLU A 333 5.69 -18.93 21.78
CA GLU A 333 5.69 -17.81 20.82
C GLU A 333 6.61 -18.07 19.62
N THR A 334 7.77 -18.69 19.84
CA THR A 334 8.69 -19.06 18.75
C THR A 334 8.09 -20.06 17.75
N ALA A 335 7.05 -20.81 18.13
CA ALA A 335 6.35 -21.73 17.24
C ALA A 335 5.52 -20.99 16.18
N LEU A 336 4.96 -19.82 16.50
CA LEU A 336 4.26 -18.98 15.51
C LEU A 336 5.19 -18.61 14.35
N TRP A 337 6.38 -18.11 14.68
CA TRP A 337 7.35 -17.68 13.68
C TRP A 337 7.96 -18.85 12.90
N ARG A 338 8.11 -20.02 13.53
CA ARG A 338 8.48 -21.26 12.82
C ARG A 338 7.39 -21.72 11.86
N LEU A 339 6.12 -21.58 12.24
CA LEU A 339 4.99 -21.87 11.36
C LEU A 339 4.94 -20.90 10.19
N PHE A 340 5.12 -19.60 10.43
CA PHE A 340 5.27 -18.59 9.38
C PHE A 340 6.36 -18.97 8.38
N ASP A 341 7.56 -19.29 8.89
CA ASP A 341 8.67 -19.73 8.07
C ASP A 341 8.43 -21.04 7.33
N ALA A 342 7.57 -21.92 7.84
CA ALA A 342 7.24 -23.19 7.19
C ALA A 342 6.20 -23.00 6.07
N LEU A 343 5.14 -22.23 6.33
CA LEU A 343 4.06 -21.97 5.37
C LEU A 343 4.56 -21.21 4.14
N ARG A 344 5.48 -20.25 4.32
CA ARG A 344 6.02 -19.44 3.22
C ARG A 344 7.13 -20.11 2.38
N LYS A 345 7.46 -21.38 2.63
CA LYS A 345 8.54 -22.06 1.89
C LYS A 345 8.13 -22.29 0.43
N GLY A 346 9.11 -22.22 -0.48
CA GLY A 346 8.87 -22.46 -1.89
C GLY A 346 7.97 -21.38 -2.49
N GLU A 347 6.85 -21.80 -3.07
CA GLU A 347 5.83 -20.92 -3.65
C GLU A 347 4.79 -20.45 -2.61
N GLY A 348 4.94 -20.84 -1.35
CA GLY A 348 3.94 -20.62 -0.30
C GLY A 348 3.06 -21.83 -0.07
N THR A 349 2.16 -21.71 0.89
CA THR A 349 1.18 -22.75 1.23
C THR A 349 -0.21 -22.11 1.26
N GLY A 350 -1.10 -22.57 0.38
CA GLY A 350 -2.50 -22.16 0.40
C GLY A 350 -3.31 -22.91 1.46
N SER A 351 -4.52 -22.43 1.73
CA SER A 351 -5.42 -23.04 2.73
C SER A 351 -5.72 -24.53 2.50
N ASP A 352 -5.68 -25.01 1.25
CA ASP A 352 -5.98 -26.41 0.91
C ASP A 352 -4.82 -27.37 1.25
N ASP A 353 -3.58 -26.87 1.29
CA ASP A 353 -2.35 -27.67 1.49
C ASP A 353 -1.74 -27.48 2.89
N GLN A 354 -2.37 -26.66 3.75
CA GLN A 354 -1.79 -26.24 5.03
C GLN A 354 -1.63 -27.36 6.06
N ASP A 355 -2.45 -28.41 6.00
CA ASP A 355 -2.46 -29.46 7.03
C ASP A 355 -1.13 -30.21 7.12
N ASP A 356 -0.48 -30.48 5.99
CA ASP A 356 0.84 -31.13 5.97
C ASP A 356 1.89 -30.27 6.71
N VAL A 357 1.82 -28.94 6.53
CA VAL A 357 2.72 -27.98 7.20
C VAL A 357 2.41 -27.85 8.68
N LEU A 358 1.12 -27.77 9.04
CA LEU A 358 0.65 -27.68 10.42
C LEU A 358 1.03 -28.95 11.21
N VAL A 359 0.79 -30.14 10.64
CA VAL A 359 1.15 -31.41 11.27
C VAL A 359 2.67 -31.53 11.42
N ALA A 360 3.45 -31.16 10.39
CA ALA A 360 4.91 -31.20 10.46
C ALA A 360 5.49 -30.23 11.50
N THR A 361 4.86 -29.08 11.72
CA THR A 361 5.39 -28.00 12.57
C THR A 361 4.87 -28.06 14.00
N LEU A 362 3.57 -28.35 14.17
CA LEU A 362 2.85 -28.29 15.44
C LEU A 362 2.34 -29.66 15.90
N GLY A 363 2.28 -30.65 15.01
CA GLY A 363 1.73 -31.98 15.32
C GLY A 363 0.20 -32.04 15.35
N ILE A 364 -0.48 -31.01 14.82
CA ILE A 364 -1.94 -30.93 14.74
C ILE A 364 -2.36 -30.44 13.35
N ASP A 365 -3.56 -30.85 12.89
CA ASP A 365 -4.18 -30.35 11.66
C ASP A 365 -4.97 -29.04 11.87
N SER A 366 -5.46 -28.43 10.79
CA SER A 366 -6.24 -27.18 10.82
C SER A 366 -7.53 -27.31 11.63
N ALA A 367 -8.21 -28.46 11.58
CA ALA A 367 -9.44 -28.69 12.34
C ALA A 367 -9.18 -28.78 13.85
N GLN A 368 -8.08 -29.41 14.26
CA GLN A 368 -7.61 -29.45 15.65
C GLN A 368 -7.19 -28.05 16.12
N LEU A 369 -6.48 -27.29 15.28
CA LEU A 369 -6.11 -25.91 15.58
C LEU A 369 -7.35 -25.02 15.77
N ALA A 370 -8.35 -25.13 14.88
CA ALA A 370 -9.60 -24.38 14.98
C ALA A 370 -10.36 -24.68 16.28
N ARG A 371 -10.47 -25.97 16.66
CA ARG A 371 -11.09 -26.36 17.94
C ARG A 371 -10.34 -25.78 19.14
N GLY A 372 -9.01 -25.88 19.15
CA GLY A 372 -8.17 -25.32 20.20
C GLY A 372 -8.31 -23.80 20.32
N ALA A 373 -8.36 -23.09 19.19
CA ALA A 373 -8.63 -21.66 19.12
C ALA A 373 -9.98 -21.31 19.75
N GLY A 374 -11.04 -22.05 19.40
CA GLY A 374 -12.39 -21.86 19.94
C GLY A 374 -12.46 -22.08 21.45
N GLU A 375 -11.88 -23.18 21.95
CA GLU A 375 -11.83 -23.47 23.40
C GLU A 375 -11.10 -22.37 24.17
N LYS A 376 -9.94 -21.92 23.66
CA LYS A 376 -9.16 -20.84 24.28
C LYS A 376 -9.91 -19.51 24.25
N MET A 377 -10.59 -19.21 23.15
CA MET A 377 -11.42 -18.01 23.01
C MET A 377 -12.53 -17.98 24.04
N LEU A 378 -13.25 -19.09 24.22
CA LEU A 378 -14.28 -19.20 25.23
C LEU A 378 -13.72 -19.16 26.65
N GLY A 379 -12.52 -19.70 26.88
CA GLY A 379 -11.83 -19.58 28.18
C GLY A 379 -11.44 -18.13 28.52
N THR A 380 -11.28 -17.26 27.52
CA THR A 380 -10.83 -15.87 27.70
C THR A 380 -11.98 -14.86 27.68
N PHE A 381 -12.99 -15.09 26.83
CA PHE A 381 -14.09 -14.14 26.57
C PHE A 381 -15.50 -14.74 26.69
N GLY A 382 -15.61 -16.05 26.98
CA GLY A 382 -16.87 -16.80 26.94
C GLY A 382 -17.70 -16.80 28.21
#